data_AF-A0A353NS26-F1
#
_entry.id   AF-A0A353NS26-F1
#
_cell.length_a   1.000
_cell.length_b   1.000
_cell.length_c   1.000
_cell.angle_alpha   90.00
_cell.angle_beta   90.00
_cell.angle_gamma   90.00
#
_symmetry.space_group_name_H-M   'P 1'
#
loop_
_entity.id
_entity.type
_entity.pdbx_description
1 polymer ?
#
loop_
_entity_poly.entity_id
_entity_poly.type
_entity_poly.pdbx_seq_one_letter_code
_entity_poly.pdbx_strand_id
1 'polypeptide(L)' 'MQGTISRLQPDNQQGEYYLTDCIHLLREAGRPVTALVAPTEETAGINTRRQLSDAERILRERECLRLMDEGVTVHEPSP' A
#
# COMPACT_ATOMS: atom_id res chain seq x y z
N MET A 1 7.53 -13.25 21.38
CA MET A 1 6.99 -12.46 20.25
C MET A 1 5.86 -11.51 20.66
N GLN A 2 5.29 -11.64 21.87
CA GLN A 2 4.60 -10.50 22.51
C GLN A 2 5.63 -9.43 22.88
N GLY A 3 5.35 -8.15 22.58
CA GLY A 3 6.08 -7.06 23.24
C GLY A 3 6.10 -5.68 22.57
N THR A 4 5.79 -5.51 21.28
CA THR A 4 5.82 -4.17 20.66
C THR A 4 4.43 -3.53 20.61
N ILE A 5 3.42 -4.28 20.16
CA ILE A 5 2.03 -3.80 20.09
C ILE A 5 1.52 -3.38 21.48
N SER A 6 1.89 -4.13 22.52
CA SER A 6 1.53 -3.82 23.92
C SER A 6 2.19 -2.54 24.47
N ARG A 7 3.19 -1.99 23.78
CA ARG A 7 3.92 -0.78 24.19
C ARG A 7 3.46 0.46 23.42
N LEU A 8 2.58 0.32 22.44
CA LEU A 8 2.01 1.47 21.73
C LEU A 8 1.25 2.36 22.70
N GLN A 9 1.32 3.67 22.49
CA GLN A 9 0.62 4.68 23.27
C GLN A 9 -0.15 5.59 22.31
N PRO A 10 -1.38 6.01 22.63
CA PRO A 10 -2.18 6.89 21.79
C PRO A 10 -1.81 8.37 22.01
N ASP A 11 -0.51 8.67 22.06
CA ASP A 11 0.01 10.02 22.32
C ASP A 11 0.20 10.80 21.01
N ASN A 12 -0.90 10.96 20.27
CA ASN A 12 -0.96 11.78 19.07
C ASN A 12 -2.23 12.64 19.06
N GLN A 13 -2.30 13.57 18.12
CA GLN A 13 -3.40 14.53 18.02
C GLN A 13 -4.78 13.88 17.85
N GLN A 14 -4.86 12.63 17.40
CA GLN A 14 -6.10 11.88 17.17
C GLN A 14 -6.43 10.93 18.33
N GLY A 15 -5.49 10.69 19.25
CA GLY A 15 -5.68 9.74 20.35
C GLY A 15 -5.75 8.28 19.92
N GLU A 16 -5.13 7.92 18.79
CA GLU A 16 -5.18 6.58 18.22
C GLU A 16 -3.86 5.82 18.38
N TYR A 17 -3.90 4.49 18.42
CA TYR A 17 -2.69 3.67 18.41
C TYR A 17 -2.16 3.52 16.98
N TYR A 18 -1.06 4.18 16.66
CA TYR A 18 -0.45 4.08 15.33
C TYR A 18 0.44 2.85 15.22
N LEU A 19 0.08 1.93 14.32
CA LEU A 19 0.88 0.74 14.04
C LEU A 19 2.31 1.09 13.59
N THR A 20 2.47 2.23 12.90
CA THR A 20 3.76 2.72 12.42
C THR A 20 4.78 2.96 13.55
N ASP A 21 4.32 3.25 14.76
CA ASP A 21 5.21 3.48 15.92
C ASP A 21 5.93 2.20 16.35
N CYS A 22 5.42 1.03 15.96
CA CYS A 22 6.13 -0.24 16.12
C CYS A 22 7.52 -0.20 15.48
N ILE A 23 7.69 0.52 14.36
CA ILE A 23 8.99 0.64 13.67
C ILE A 23 10.00 1.33 14.59
N HIS A 24 9.59 2.41 15.26
CA HIS A 24 10.42 3.13 16.22
C HIS A 24 10.78 2.25 17.42
N LEU A 25 9.77 1.62 18.05
CA LEU A 25 9.94 0.75 19.21
C LEU A 25 10.84 -0.47 18.92
N LEU A 26 10.76 -1.04 17.71
CA LEU A 26 11.64 -2.12 17.28
C LEU A 26 13.09 -1.66 17.16
N ARG A 27 13.31 -0.47 16.59
CA ARG A 27 14.65 0.12 16.47
C ARG A 27 15.27 0.40 17.84
N GLU A 28 14.52 0.97 18.79
CA GLU A 28 14.98 1.18 20.17
C GLU A 28 15.35 -0.13 20.88
N ALA A 29 14.61 -1.20 20.61
CA ALA A 29 14.87 -2.53 21.15
C ALA A 29 16.05 -3.25 20.46
N GLY A 30 16.82 -2.57 19.59
CA GLY A 30 17.95 -3.13 18.87
C GLY A 30 17.56 -4.21 17.86
N ARG A 31 16.29 -4.24 17.42
CA ARG A 31 15.79 -5.23 16.45
C ARG A 31 16.04 -4.75 15.02
N PRO A 32 16.31 -5.68 14.09
CA PRO A 32 16.49 -5.31 12.69
C PRO A 32 15.18 -4.76 12.11
N VAL A 33 15.30 -3.65 11.39
CA VAL A 33 14.23 -3.00 10.64
C VAL A 33 14.77 -2.72 9.24
N THR A 34 14.01 -3.06 8.21
CA THR A 34 14.42 -2.87 6.80
C THR A 34 13.23 -2.34 6.00
N ALA A 35 13.51 -1.53 5.00
CA ALA A 35 12.54 -1.05 4.03
C ALA A 35 12.81 -1.70 2.66
N LEU A 36 11.75 -1.95 1.91
CA LEU A 36 11.81 -2.39 0.52
C LEU A 36 11.24 -1.28 -0.36
N VAL A 37 11.96 -0.91 -1.41
CA VAL A 37 11.47 0.03 -2.42
C VAL A 37 10.61 -0.73 -3.41
N ALA A 38 9.40 -0.23 -3.68
CA ALA A 38 8.45 -0.81 -4.62
C ALA A 38 7.90 0.30 -5.55
N PRO A 39 7.37 -0.06 -6.73
CA PRO A 39 6.70 0.90 -7.60
C PRO A 39 5.54 1.60 -6.89
N THR A 40 5.33 2.88 -7.19
CA THR A 40 4.25 3.68 -6.60
C THR A 40 2.88 3.04 -6.84
N GLU A 41 2.67 2.50 -8.05
CA GLU A 41 1.39 1.89 -8.46
C GLU A 41 1.05 0.64 -7.63
N GLU A 42 2.04 -0.09 -7.13
CA GLU A 42 1.83 -1.28 -6.29
C GLU A 42 1.59 -0.95 -4.81
N THR A 43 1.96 0.26 -4.39
CA THR A 43 1.89 0.70 -2.98
C THR A 43 0.86 1.81 -2.73
N ALA A 44 0.19 2.29 -3.78
CA ALA A 44 -0.79 3.36 -3.71
C ALA A 44 -2.02 2.93 -2.90
N GLY A 45 -2.35 3.70 -1.86
CA GLY A 45 -3.60 3.55 -1.11
C GLY A 45 -4.75 4.33 -1.76
N ILE A 46 -5.99 3.90 -1.47
CA ILE A 46 -7.21 4.54 -1.98
C ILE A 46 -8.00 5.09 -0.79
N ASN A 47 -8.00 6.42 -0.64
CA ASN A 47 -8.73 7.14 0.42
C ASN A 47 -9.78 8.11 -0.15
N THR A 48 -9.78 8.32 -1.46
CA THR A 48 -10.69 9.24 -2.16
C THR A 48 -11.20 8.61 -3.45
N ARG A 49 -12.34 9.12 -3.94
CA ARG A 49 -12.91 8.66 -5.22
C ARG A 49 -12.01 8.96 -6.42
N ARG A 50 -11.21 10.02 -6.35
CA ARG A 50 -10.20 10.32 -7.38
C ARG A 50 -9.13 9.23 -7.43
N GLN A 51 -8.57 8.87 -6.27
CA GLN A 51 -7.58 7.78 -6.18
C GLN A 51 -8.14 6.44 -6.64
N LEU A 52 -9.43 6.18 -6.39
CA LEU A 52 -10.11 4.99 -6.91
C LEU A 52 -10.13 4.99 -8.44
N SER A 53 -10.57 6.10 -9.06
CA SER A 53 -10.58 6.25 -10.53
C SER A 53 -9.18 6.07 -11.13
N ASP A 54 -8.14 6.58 -10.45
CA ASP A 54 -6.76 6.44 -10.92
C ASP A 54 -6.29 4.98 -10.86
N ALA A 55 -6.59 4.28 -9.76
CA ALA A 55 -6.25 2.86 -9.58
C ALA A 55 -6.98 1.95 -10.57
N GLU A 56 -8.26 2.22 -10.84
CA GLU A 56 -9.05 1.49 -11.84
C GLU A 56 -8.47 1.64 -13.24
N ARG A 57 -8.02 2.84 -13.63
CA ARG A 57 -7.38 3.08 -14.91
C ARG A 57 -6.11 2.23 -15.07
N ILE A 58 -5.22 2.27 -14.06
CA ILE A 58 -3.96 1.50 -14.06
C ILE A 58 -4.24 0.00 -14.17
N LEU A 59 -5.17 -0.51 -13.36
CA LEU A 59 -5.50 -1.93 -13.36
C LEU A 59 -6.13 -2.36 -14.69
N ARG A 60 -7.05 -1.56 -15.24
CA ARG A 60 -7.69 -1.85 -16.53
C ARG A 60 -6.66 -1.93 -17.64
N GLU A 61 -5.79 -0.93 -17.75
CA GLU A 61 -4.73 -0.88 -18.75
C GLU A 61 -3.85 -2.14 -18.67
N ARG A 62 -3.40 -2.51 -17.46
CA ARG A 62 -2.60 -3.71 -17.24
C ARG A 62 -3.28 -5.00 -17.68
N GLU A 63 -4.54 -5.20 -17.32
CA GLU A 63 -5.27 -6.43 -17.66
C GLU A 63 -5.64 -6.47 -19.16
N CYS A 64 -5.98 -5.33 -19.77
CA CYS A 64 -6.23 -5.26 -21.20
C CYS A 64 -4.97 -5.63 -22.00
N LEU A 65 -3.80 -5.10 -21.62
CA LEU A 65 -2.53 -5.46 -22.24
C LEU A 65 -2.24 -6.96 -22.09
N ARG A 66 -2.39 -7.51 -20.88
CA ARG A 66 -2.20 -8.94 -20.63
C ARG A 66 -3.11 -9.81 -21.51
N LEU A 67 -4.40 -9.47 -21.62
CA LEU A 67 -5.36 -10.20 -22.45
C LEU A 67 -5.02 -10.10 -23.94
N MET A 68 -4.58 -8.93 -24.41
CA MET A 68 -4.16 -8.75 -25.80
C MET A 68 -2.91 -9.57 -26.12
N ASP A 69 -1.94 -9.65 -25.20
CA ASP A 69 -0.77 -10.52 -25.33
C ASP A 69 -1.15 -12.01 -25.37
N GLU A 70 -2.26 -12.40 -24.73
CA GLU A 70 -2.86 -13.74 -24.77
C GLU A 70 -3.72 -13.99 -26.04
N GLY A 71 -3.81 -13.02 -26.96
CA GLY A 71 -4.51 -13.15 -28.23
C GLY A 71 -5.98 -12.72 -28.22
N VAL A 72 -6.45 -12.10 -27.13
CA VAL A 72 -7.81 -11.56 -27.03
C VAL A 72 -7.87 -10.18 -27.67
N THR A 73 -8.80 -9.96 -28.59
CA THR A 73 -9.06 -8.61 -29.12
C THR A 73 -9.86 -7.80 -28.10
N VAL A 74 -9.27 -6.70 -27.61
CA VAL A 74 -9.93 -5.71 -26.75
C VAL A 74 -10.16 -4.45 -27.59
N HIS A 75 -11.42 -4.10 -27.84
CA HIS A 75 -11.76 -2.96 -28.71
C HIS A 75 -11.42 -1.61 -28.09
N GLU A 76 -11.60 -1.47 -26.78
CA GLU A 76 -11.35 -0.22 -26.03
C GLU A 76 -10.51 -0.52 -24.78
N PRO A 77 -9.18 -0.57 -24.91
CA PRO A 77 -8.28 -0.96 -23.81
C PRO A 77 -8.03 0.15 -22.78
N SER A 78 -8.33 1.41 -23.11
CA SER A 78 -8.23 2.56 -22.19
C SER A 78 -9.61 3.12 -21.89
N PRO A 79 -9.91 3.53 -20.64
CA PRO A 79 -11.06 4.37 -20.33
C PRO A 79 -10.89 5.79 -20.85
#